data_AF-A0A970C3Q2-F1
#
_entry.id   AF-A0A970C3Q2-F1
#
_cell.length_a   1.000
_cell.length_b   1.000
_cell.length_c   1.000
_cell.angle_alpha   90.00
_cell.angle_beta   90.00
_cell.angle_gamma   90.00
#
_symmetry.space_group_name_H-M   'P 1'
#
loop_
_entity.id
_entity.type
_entity.pdbx_description
1 polymer ?
#
loop_
_entity_poly.entity_id
_entity_poly.type
_entity_poly.pdbx_seq_one_letter_code
_entity_poly.pdbx_strand_id
1 'polypeptide(L)'
;FNEPSLDKFEAKVKPGGYIFINSSLVKREDVRDDVTVIRAPVTELATELGNVRAANVVMLGVLLSKVPIVSEEAALTSLEEYFSPKGEKVINLNRQALKKGMEVGSAQGESK
;
A
#
# COMPACT_ATOMS: atom_id res chain seq x y z
N PHE A 1 -6.68 0.01 -4.78
CA PHE A 1 -6.03 1.35 -4.76
C PHE A 1 -7.07 2.46 -4.90
N ASN A 2 -7.62 2.75 -6.09
CA ASN A 2 -8.68 3.76 -6.28
C ASN A 2 -10.06 3.10 -6.53
N GLU A 3 -11.11 3.92 -6.63
CA GLU A 3 -12.50 3.46 -6.76
C GLU A 3 -12.78 2.75 -8.10
N PRO A 4 -12.36 3.27 -9.28
CA PRO A 4 -12.54 2.54 -10.55
C PRO A 4 -11.85 1.17 -10.57
N SER A 5 -10.71 1.03 -9.88
CA SER A 5 -10.04 -0.27 -9.74
C SER A 5 -10.82 -1.20 -8.81
N LEU A 6 -11.38 -0.67 -7.71
CA LEU A 6 -12.21 -1.46 -6.82
C LEU A 6 -13.41 -2.03 -7.59
N ASP A 7 -14.17 -1.18 -8.28
CA ASP A 7 -15.36 -1.60 -9.02
C ASP A 7 -15.04 -2.63 -10.11
N LYS A 8 -13.89 -2.47 -10.79
CA LYS A 8 -13.48 -3.37 -11.88
C LYS A 8 -12.96 -4.73 -11.40
N PHE A 9 -12.34 -4.78 -10.22
CA PHE A 9 -11.55 -5.95 -9.80
C PHE A 9 -12.05 -6.64 -8.54
N GLU A 10 -12.92 -6.02 -7.73
CA GLU A 10 -13.46 -6.60 -6.50
C GLU A 10 -14.02 -8.01 -6.73
N ALA A 11 -14.87 -8.17 -7.75
CA ALA A 11 -15.50 -9.46 -8.07
C ALA A 11 -14.50 -10.55 -8.53
N LYS A 12 -13.26 -10.18 -8.88
CA LYS A 12 -12.22 -11.12 -9.32
C LYS A 12 -11.35 -11.62 -8.17
N VAL A 13 -11.45 -11.00 -6.99
CA VAL A 13 -10.74 -11.44 -5.80
C VAL A 13 -11.42 -12.71 -5.28
N LYS A 14 -10.63 -13.75 -5.04
CA LYS A 14 -11.14 -15.02 -4.49
C LYS A 14 -11.67 -14.79 -3.07
N PRO A 15 -12.68 -15.58 -2.63
CA PRO A 15 -13.07 -15.61 -1.23
C PRO A 15 -11.86 -15.86 -0.31
N GLY A 16 -11.79 -15.15 0.81
CA GLY A 16 -10.65 -15.09 1.73
C GLY A 16 -9.46 -14.28 1.22
N GLY A 17 -9.56 -13.63 0.06
CA GLY A 17 -8.51 -12.78 -0.49
C GLY A 17 -8.43 -11.41 0.17
N TYR A 18 -7.35 -10.67 -0.11
CA TYR A 18 -7.16 -9.31 0.39
C TYR A 18 -7.54 -8.25 -0.64
N ILE A 19 -8.16 -7.17 -0.19
CA ILE A 19 -8.38 -5.94 -0.96
C ILE A 19 -7.73 -4.77 -0.24
N PHE A 20 -6.75 -4.15 -0.89
CA PHE A 20 -6.05 -2.97 -0.38
C PHE A 20 -6.60 -1.68 -1.00
N ILE A 21 -7.15 -0.82 -0.16
CA ILE A 21 -7.88 0.38 -0.55
C ILE A 21 -7.15 1.62 -0.06
N ASN A 22 -6.98 2.60 -0.96
CA ASN A 22 -6.53 3.92 -0.59
C ASN A 22 -7.72 4.71 -0.02
N SER A 23 -7.84 4.81 1.31
CA SER A 23 -8.97 5.49 1.97
C SER A 23 -8.98 7.00 1.78
N SER A 24 -7.86 7.57 1.32
CA SER A 24 -7.79 8.95 0.84
C SER A 24 -8.78 9.19 -0.30
N LEU A 25 -8.84 8.23 -1.24
CA LEU A 25 -9.54 8.37 -2.51
C LEU A 25 -10.87 7.62 -2.56
N VAL A 26 -10.98 6.48 -1.88
CA VAL A 26 -12.16 5.63 -1.93
C VAL A 26 -13.01 5.86 -0.69
N LYS A 27 -14.22 6.38 -0.88
CA LYS A 27 -15.21 6.61 0.20
C LYS A 27 -16.26 5.52 0.29
N ARG A 28 -16.42 4.71 -0.75
CA ARG A 28 -17.27 3.51 -0.73
C ARG A 28 -16.92 2.62 0.46
N GLU A 29 -17.91 2.35 1.32
CA GLU A 29 -17.76 1.51 2.51
C GLU A 29 -18.11 0.05 2.19
N ASP A 30 -19.16 -0.15 1.39
CA ASP A 30 -19.66 -1.47 1.01
C ASP A 30 -18.69 -2.21 0.10
N VAL A 31 -18.00 -3.19 0.67
CA VAL A 31 -17.20 -4.20 -0.03
C VAL A 31 -17.77 -5.56 0.40
N ARG A 32 -17.71 -6.56 -0.47
CA ARG A 32 -18.06 -7.95 -0.12
C ARG A 32 -17.45 -8.40 1.22
N ASP A 33 -18.19 -9.21 1.96
CA ASP A 33 -17.89 -9.71 3.31
C ASP A 33 -17.03 -10.98 3.33
N ASP A 34 -16.83 -11.60 2.17
CA ASP A 34 -16.01 -12.80 1.99
C ASP A 34 -14.54 -12.47 1.69
N VAL A 35 -14.09 -11.21 1.84
CA VAL A 35 -12.70 -10.79 1.65
C VAL A 35 -12.21 -9.97 2.83
N THR A 36 -10.89 -9.90 3.00
CA THR A 36 -10.27 -9.04 4.01
C THR A 36 -9.95 -7.68 3.41
N VAL A 37 -10.52 -6.63 3.96
CA VAL A 37 -10.33 -5.26 3.47
C VAL A 37 -9.34 -4.52 4.34
N ILE A 38 -8.27 -4.00 3.73
CA ILE A 38 -7.27 -3.17 4.40
C ILE A 38 -7.35 -1.76 3.81
N ARG A 39 -7.72 -0.79 4.64
CA ARG A 39 -7.88 0.61 4.25
C ARG A 39 -6.71 1.43 4.79
N ALA A 40 -5.99 2.15 3.94
CA ALA A 40 -4.91 3.02 4.37
C ALA A 40 -4.96 4.38 3.64
N PRO A 41 -4.73 5.50 4.36
CA PRO A 41 -4.74 6.85 3.79
C PRO A 41 -3.42 7.13 3.03
N VAL A 42 -3.11 6.33 2.01
CA VAL A 42 -1.75 6.30 1.43
C VAL A 42 -1.41 7.58 0.66
N THR A 43 -2.40 8.33 0.17
CA THR A 43 -2.16 9.62 -0.48
C THR A 43 -1.80 10.69 0.55
N GLU A 44 -2.46 10.75 1.71
CA GLU A 44 -2.08 11.69 2.77
C GLU A 44 -0.69 11.33 3.30
N LEU A 45 -0.43 10.05 3.60
CA LEU A 45 0.87 9.59 4.11
C LEU A 45 2.03 9.94 3.15
N ALA A 46 1.85 9.74 1.85
CA ALA A 46 2.86 10.13 0.86
C ALA A 46 3.03 11.66 0.75
N THR A 47 1.97 12.42 0.98
CA THR A 47 2.01 13.89 0.98
C THR A 47 2.77 14.42 2.20
N GLU A 48 2.57 13.82 3.38
CA GLU A 48 3.32 14.13 4.60
C GLU A 48 4.82 13.86 4.43
N LEU A 49 5.18 12.82 3.67
CA LEU A 49 6.57 12.53 3.29
C LEU A 49 7.15 13.48 2.22
N GLY A 50 6.37 14.46 1.76
CA GLY A 50 6.80 15.48 0.81
C GLY A 50 6.72 15.08 -0.67
N ASN A 51 6.14 13.91 -1.00
CA ASN A 51 5.94 13.52 -2.39
C ASN A 51 4.75 12.56 -2.57
N VAL A 52 3.63 13.10 -3.01
CA VAL A 52 2.40 12.34 -3.32
C VAL A 52 2.61 11.16 -4.27
N ARG A 53 3.65 11.21 -5.13
CA ARG A 53 3.97 10.12 -6.07
C ARG A 53 4.46 8.86 -5.37
N ALA A 54 4.82 8.92 -4.08
CA ALA A 54 5.23 7.77 -3.29
C ALA A 54 4.05 6.96 -2.72
N ALA A 55 2.79 7.36 -2.97
CA ALA A 55 1.60 6.67 -2.45
C ALA A 55 1.52 5.19 -2.83
N ASN A 56 2.04 4.81 -4.00
CA ASN A 56 2.14 3.41 -4.42
C ASN A 56 3.15 2.61 -3.56
N VAL A 57 4.27 3.23 -3.18
CA VAL A 57 5.28 2.62 -2.31
C VAL A 57 4.78 2.52 -0.87
N VAL A 58 4.04 3.52 -0.39
CA VAL A 58 3.31 3.39 0.88
C VAL A 58 2.35 2.20 0.83
N MET A 59 1.54 2.09 -0.22
CA MET A 59 0.63 0.95 -0.36
C MET A 59 1.36 -0.40 -0.47
N LEU A 60 2.52 -0.45 -1.13
CA LEU A 60 3.36 -1.65 -1.15
C LEU A 60 3.80 -2.04 0.26
N GLY A 61 4.17 -1.09 1.11
CA GLY A 61 4.48 -1.35 2.51
C GLY A 61 3.29 -1.92 3.28
N VAL A 62 2.10 -1.36 3.09
CA VAL A 62 0.85 -1.87 3.70
C VAL A 62 0.61 -3.32 3.27
N LEU A 63 0.75 -3.62 1.98
CA LEU A 63 0.58 -4.97 1.44
C LEU A 63 1.56 -5.95 2.10
N LEU A 64 2.85 -5.62 2.16
CA LEU A 64 3.88 -6.51 2.70
C LEU A 64 3.72 -6.76 4.20
N SER A 65 3.09 -5.85 4.95
CA SER A 65 2.79 -6.07 6.37
C SER A 65 1.71 -7.14 6.61
N LYS A 66 0.83 -7.37 5.64
CA LYS A 66 -0.26 -8.36 5.72
C LYS A 66 0.07 -9.63 4.97
N VAL A 67 0.77 -9.48 3.85
CA VAL A 67 1.13 -10.58 2.95
C VAL A 67 2.65 -10.51 2.73
N PRO A 68 3.45 -11.05 3.67
CA PRO A 68 4.91 -10.99 3.61
C PRO A 68 5.47 -12.00 2.60
N ILE A 69 5.19 -11.76 1.31
CA ILE A 69 5.62 -12.63 0.18
C ILE A 69 7.13 -12.54 -0.03
N VAL A 70 7.74 -11.43 0.40
CA VAL A 70 9.18 -11.17 0.37
C VAL A 70 9.62 -10.57 1.70
N SER A 71 10.90 -10.69 2.04
CA SER A 71 11.46 -10.02 3.22
C SER A 71 11.49 -8.51 3.04
N GLU A 72 11.45 -7.76 4.15
CA GLU A 72 11.62 -6.30 4.13
C GLU A 72 12.97 -5.92 3.49
N GLU A 73 14.03 -6.66 3.81
CA GLU A 73 15.37 -6.44 3.24
C GLU A 73 15.35 -6.57 1.72
N ALA A 74 14.78 -7.67 1.18
CA ALA A 74 14.69 -7.87 -0.26
C ALA A 74 13.86 -6.76 -0.94
N ALA A 75 12.75 -6.35 -0.32
CA ALA A 75 11.93 -5.26 -0.83
C ALA A 75 12.68 -3.92 -0.86
N LEU A 76 13.46 -3.61 0.19
CA LEU A 76 14.29 -2.42 0.26
C LEU A 76 15.39 -2.44 -0.81
N THR A 77 16.12 -3.56 -0.95
CA THR A 77 17.15 -3.71 -1.98
C THR A 77 16.60 -3.50 -3.39
N SER A 78 15.50 -4.16 -3.75
CA SER A 78 14.87 -3.98 -5.07
C SER A 78 14.38 -2.55 -5.30
N LEU A 79 13.86 -1.90 -4.25
CA LEU A 79 13.41 -0.51 -4.32
C LEU A 79 14.58 0.45 -4.58
N GLU A 80 15.72 0.23 -3.92
CA GLU A 80 16.93 1.02 -4.11
C GLU A 80 17.49 0.90 -5.53
N GLU A 81 17.58 -0.34 -6.03
CA GLU A 81 18.00 -0.61 -7.41
C GLU A 81 17.09 0.10 -8.42
N TYR A 82 15.76 -0.03 -8.23
CA TYR A 82 14.76 0.58 -9.12
C TYR A 82 14.86 2.11 -9.16
N PHE A 83 15.12 2.75 -8.01
CA PHE A 83 15.20 4.21 -7.92
C PHE A 83 16.63 4.76 -8.07
N SER A 84 17.63 3.91 -8.24
CA SER A 84 19.04 4.32 -8.41
C SER A 84 19.25 5.42 -9.47
N PRO A 85 18.58 5.43 -10.64
CA PRO A 85 18.78 6.47 -11.65
C PRO A 85 18.18 7.84 -11.24
N LYS A 86 17.36 7.87 -10.18
CA LYS A 86 16.66 9.08 -9.70
C LYS A 86 17.37 9.77 -8.53
N GLY A 87 18.48 9.20 -8.05
CA GLY A 87 19.33 9.78 -7.02
C GLY A 87 18.87 9.54 -5.58
N GLU A 88 19.80 9.78 -4.65
CA GLU A 88 19.69 9.40 -3.24
C GLU A 88 18.47 10.00 -2.51
N LYS A 89 18.11 11.24 -2.83
CA LYS A 89 16.91 11.88 -2.26
C LYS A 89 15.63 11.10 -2.57
N VAL A 90 15.50 10.58 -3.79
CA VAL A 90 14.32 9.80 -4.20
C VAL A 90 14.35 8.42 -3.55
N ILE A 91 15.52 7.80 -3.45
CA ILE A 91 15.70 6.52 -2.76
C ILE A 91 15.29 6.64 -1.29
N ASN A 92 15.83 7.63 -0.56
CA ASN A 92 15.55 7.83 0.86
C ASN A 92 14.07 8.15 1.13
N LEU A 93 13.41 8.89 0.24
CA LEU A 93 11.98 9.14 0.35
C LEU A 93 11.17 7.85 0.16
N ASN A 94 11.51 7.02 -0.83
CA ASN A 94 10.77 5.78 -1.08
C ASN A 94 11.06 4.71 0.00
N ARG A 95 12.27 4.66 0.59
CA ARG A 95 12.56 3.84 1.78
C ARG A 95 11.64 4.22 2.95
N GLN A 96 11.49 5.52 3.22
CA GLN A 96 10.59 6.02 4.26
C GLN A 96 9.13 5.69 3.95
N ALA A 97 8.72 5.84 2.68
CA ALA A 97 7.37 5.49 2.24
C ALA A 97 7.06 4.01 2.47
N LEU A 98 7.99 3.11 2.12
CA LEU A 98 7.81 1.67 2.31
C LEU A 98 7.64 1.34 3.79
N LYS A 99 8.55 1.83 4.64
CA LYS A 99 8.51 1.64 6.09
C LYS A 99 7.23 2.20 6.71
N LYS A 100 6.82 3.39 6.28
CA LYS A 100 5.58 4.02 6.77
C LYS A 100 4.35 3.18 6.40
N GLY A 101 4.33 2.63 5.20
CA GLY A 101 3.31 1.69 4.77
C GLY A 101 3.24 0.44 5.64
N MET A 102 4.40 -0.17 5.94
CA MET A 102 4.49 -1.37 6.77
C MET A 102 4.02 -1.11 8.21
N GLU A 103 4.40 0.03 8.80
CA GLU A 103 3.96 0.46 10.12
C GLU A 103 2.42 0.59 10.19
N VAL A 104 1.85 1.35 9.24
CA VAL A 104 0.40 1.60 9.19
C VAL A 104 -0.38 0.30 8.95
N GLY A 105 0.10 -0.54 8.03
CA GLY A 105 -0.54 -1.82 7.76
C GLY A 105 -0.49 -2.77 8.97
N SER A 106 0.61 -2.80 9.71
CA SER A 106 0.73 -3.62 10.93
C SER A 106 -0.23 -3.17 12.03
N ALA A 107 -0.47 -1.86 12.15
CA ALA A 107 -1.39 -1.28 13.14
C ALA A 107 -2.88 -1.44 12.78
N GLN A 108 -3.20 -1.61 11.50
CA GLN A 108 -4.57 -1.81 11.03
C GLN A 108 -5.06 -3.22 11.39
N GLY A 109 -6.24 -3.32 12.01
CA GLY A 109 -6.94 -4.59 12.18
C GLY A 109 -7.40 -5.16 10.83
N GLU A 110 -7.67 -6.46 10.80
CA GLU A 110 -8.35 -7.09 9.66
C GLU A 110 -9.86 -6.95 9.89
N SER A 111 -10.52 -6.13 9.08
CA SER A 111 -11.98 -6.13 9.01
C SER A 111 -12.42 -7.19 8.01
N LYS A 112 -13.29 -8.10 8.48
CA LYS A 112 -14.10 -8.98 7.63
C LYS A 112 -15.35 -8.23 7.20
#